data_AF-A0A9P6XSR8-F1
#
_entry.id   AF-A0A9P6XSR8-F1
#
_cell.length_a   1.000
_cell.length_b   1.000
_cell.length_c   1.000
_cell.angle_alpha   90.00
_cell.angle_beta   90.00
_cell.angle_gamma   90.00
#
_symmetry.space_group_name_H-M   'P 1'
#
loop_
_entity.id
_entity.type
_entity.pdbx_description
1 polymer ?
#
loop_
_entity_poly.entity_id
_entity_poly.type
_entity_poly.pdbx_seq_one_letter_code
_entity_poly.pdbx_strand_id
1 'polypeptide(L)'
;MGYKWNPSKCVILDNSTDPRTYTLYDQPLPRETTFAYLGVPFKPGGYLDSEELIQRNIHKALATMNMLSSIGVNPSGFSKLLCTRFYAHIVRPQLEYGLAINRFTVHQLHALEEAQNSCIRKIYGARGKASTKVMLHMSKLPLMSERVSILQAQFLFRSLYLPEDALLHRLLPYVQCAKGHQWYLLSRTSLWKMALSTTDEPDTRSFKAAKRGFL
;
A
#
# COMPACT_ATOMS: atom_id res chain seq x y z
N MET A 1 -14.91 28.16 16.12
CA MET A 1 -15.44 26.79 16.36
C MET A 1 -14.88 26.29 17.68
N GLY A 2 -15.72 25.86 18.62
CA GLY A 2 -15.33 25.43 19.97
C GLY A 2 -14.79 23.99 20.07
N TYR A 3 -13.94 23.56 19.13
CA TYR A 3 -13.34 22.23 19.15
C TYR A 3 -12.14 22.18 20.10
N LYS A 4 -12.03 21.10 20.88
CA LYS A 4 -10.89 20.79 21.75
C LYS A 4 -10.22 19.51 21.27
N TRP A 5 -8.89 19.53 21.13
CA TRP A 5 -8.11 18.35 20.79
C TRP A 5 -8.06 17.38 21.98
N ASN A 6 -7.89 16.08 21.72
CA ASN A 6 -7.67 15.10 22.77
C ASN A 6 -6.16 14.82 22.90
N PRO A 7 -5.48 15.31 23.96
CA PRO A 7 -4.04 15.14 24.11
C PRO A 7 -3.59 13.67 24.12
N SER A 8 -4.43 12.74 24.57
CA SER A 8 -4.07 11.30 24.59
C SER A 8 -4.01 10.65 23.20
N LYS A 9 -4.50 11.33 22.15
CA LYS A 9 -4.38 10.91 20.75
C LYS A 9 -3.35 11.73 19.97
N CYS A 10 -2.64 12.63 20.64
CA CYS A 10 -1.61 13.49 20.06
C CYS A 10 -0.24 12.99 20.49
N VAL A 11 0.73 13.00 19.59
CA VAL A 11 2.11 12.60 19.88
C VAL A 11 3.08 13.56 19.24
N ILE A 12 4.27 13.67 19.84
CA ILE A 12 5.41 14.32 19.21
C ILE A 12 6.24 13.22 18.54
N LEU A 13 6.23 13.21 17.21
CA LEU A 13 6.96 12.23 16.41
C LEU A 13 8.40 12.72 16.17
N ASP A 14 9.29 12.40 17.10
CA ASP A 14 10.67 12.90 17.09
C ASP A 14 11.64 11.83 17.65
N ASN A 15 12.85 11.79 17.10
CA ASN A 15 13.95 10.95 17.58
C ASN A 15 14.95 11.74 18.45
N SER A 16 14.72 13.04 18.67
CA SER A 16 15.63 13.86 19.46
C SER A 16 15.64 13.46 20.94
N THR A 17 16.83 13.55 21.55
CA THR A 17 17.04 13.45 23.01
C THR A 17 16.75 14.78 23.72
N ASP A 18 16.08 15.72 23.05
CA ASP A 18 15.78 17.04 23.61
C ASP A 18 14.89 16.88 24.85
N PRO A 19 15.30 17.38 26.03
CA PRO A 19 14.51 17.28 27.25
C PRO A 19 13.24 18.14 27.26
N ARG A 20 13.03 19.03 26.26
CA ARG A 20 11.84 19.90 26.21
C ARG A 20 10.55 19.11 26.34
N THR A 21 9.62 19.49 27.20
CA THR A 21 8.32 18.82 27.27
C THR A 21 7.30 19.66 26.51
N TYR A 22 6.66 19.06 25.50
CA TYR A 22 5.56 19.70 24.78
C TYR A 22 4.26 19.39 25.50
N THR A 23 3.41 20.40 25.69
CA THR A 23 2.11 20.25 26.34
C THR A 23 0.98 20.73 25.44
N LEU A 24 -0.19 20.12 25.62
CA LEU A 24 -1.44 20.55 25.01
C LEU A 24 -2.49 20.61 26.13
N TYR A 25 -3.02 21.82 26.41
CA TYR A 25 -3.89 22.08 27.56
C TYR A 25 -3.27 21.63 28.89
N ASP A 26 -2.00 21.99 29.10
CA ASP A 26 -1.20 21.63 30.27
C ASP A 26 -1.00 20.12 30.48
N GLN A 27 -1.38 19.29 29.49
CA GLN A 27 -1.09 17.86 29.49
C GLN A 27 0.16 17.58 28.64
N PRO A 28 1.17 16.88 29.17
CA PRO A 28 2.37 16.54 28.41
C PRO A 28 2.02 15.57 27.27
N LEU A 29 2.55 15.82 26.09
CA LEU A 29 2.42 14.93 24.94
C LEU A 29 3.53 13.88 24.95
N PRO A 30 3.21 12.60 24.75
CA PRO A 30 4.22 11.57 24.63
C PRO A 30 5.07 11.78 23.37
N ARG A 31 6.36 11.46 23.50
CA ARG A 31 7.26 11.34 22.36
C ARG A 31 7.26 9.92 21.87
N GLU A 32 7.07 9.75 20.57
CA GLU A 32 7.06 8.44 19.93
C GLU A 32 7.97 8.45 18.71
N THR A 33 8.49 7.28 18.36
CA THR A 33 9.32 7.08 17.16
C THR A 33 8.50 6.52 15.98
N THR A 34 7.24 6.17 16.20
CA THR A 34 6.27 5.83 15.16
C THR A 34 4.88 6.34 15.53
N PHE A 35 4.10 6.76 14.53
CA PHE A 35 2.71 7.11 14.71
C PHE A 35 1.86 6.64 13.53
N ALA A 36 0.76 5.96 13.82
CA ALA A 36 -0.15 5.46 12.79
C ALA A 36 -1.24 6.49 12.50
N TYR A 37 -1.19 7.14 11.34
CA TYR A 37 -2.29 7.98 10.85
C TYR A 37 -3.11 7.22 9.83
N LEU A 38 -4.40 7.04 10.11
CA LEU A 38 -5.31 6.19 9.32
C LEU A 38 -4.72 4.79 9.05
N GLY A 39 -3.99 4.21 10.03
CA GLY A 39 -3.37 2.90 9.89
C GLY A 39 -2.08 2.87 9.07
N VAL A 40 -1.62 3.98 8.51
CA VAL A 40 -0.31 4.10 7.85
C VAL A 40 0.72 4.61 8.87
N PRO A 41 1.82 3.88 9.13
CA PRO A 41 2.83 4.31 10.09
C PRO A 41 3.76 5.38 9.51
N PHE A 42 4.05 6.39 10.33
CA PHE A 42 4.97 7.48 10.06
C PHE A 42 6.09 7.44 11.09
N LYS A 43 7.31 7.75 10.66
CA LYS A 43 8.50 7.93 11.49
C LYS A 43 8.92 9.42 11.53
N PRO A 44 9.79 9.83 12.46
CA PRO A 44 10.25 11.20 12.60
C PRO A 44 10.73 11.83 11.29
N GLY A 45 10.44 13.12 11.13
CA GLY A 45 10.60 13.84 9.87
C GLY A 45 9.43 13.68 8.89
N GLY A 46 8.34 13.01 9.31
CA GLY A 46 7.14 12.86 8.49
C GLY A 46 7.25 11.81 7.38
N TYR A 47 8.28 10.97 7.43
CA TYR A 47 8.47 9.90 6.45
C TYR A 47 7.55 8.72 6.76
N LEU A 48 7.12 8.00 5.72
CA LEU A 48 6.43 6.73 5.89
C LEU A 48 7.40 5.65 6.39
N ASP A 49 6.94 4.84 7.35
CA ASP A 49 7.63 3.62 7.74
C ASP A 49 7.15 2.46 6.86
N SER A 50 7.86 2.24 5.74
CA SER A 50 7.49 1.18 4.79
C SER A 50 7.68 -0.22 5.35
N GLU A 51 8.59 -0.42 6.29
CA GLU A 51 8.86 -1.72 6.88
C GLU A 51 7.73 -2.09 7.85
N GLU A 52 7.41 -1.20 8.78
CA GLU A 52 6.30 -1.41 9.70
C GLU A 52 4.97 -1.58 8.95
N LEU A 53 4.74 -0.80 7.89
CA LEU A 53 3.55 -0.93 7.04
C LEU A 53 3.45 -2.35 6.45
N ILE A 54 4.53 -2.86 5.84
CA ILE A 54 4.52 -4.18 5.21
C ILE A 54 4.31 -5.28 6.25
N GLN A 55 5.00 -5.21 7.38
CA GLN A 55 4.86 -6.22 8.43
C GLN A 55 3.42 -6.27 8.95
N ARG A 56 2.79 -5.12 9.22
CA ARG A 56 1.39 -5.04 9.65
C ARG A 56 0.43 -5.59 8.59
N ASN A 57 0.64 -5.24 7.33
CA ASN A 57 -0.19 -5.71 6.21
C ASN A 57 -0.10 -7.23 6.02
N ILE A 58 1.13 -7.77 6.01
CA ILE A 58 1.37 -9.21 5.89
C ILE A 58 0.73 -9.95 7.05
N HIS A 59 0.98 -9.50 8.29
CA HIS A 59 0.44 -10.15 9.48
C HIS A 59 -1.09 -10.21 9.43
N LYS A 60 -1.73 -9.08 9.12
CA LYS A 60 -3.20 -8.99 9.02
C LYS A 60 -3.76 -9.88 7.91
N ALA A 61 -3.13 -9.86 6.73
CA ALA A 61 -3.53 -10.66 5.59
C ALA A 61 -3.43 -12.17 5.87
N LEU A 62 -2.31 -12.61 6.46
CA LEU A 62 -2.11 -14.02 6.81
C LEU A 62 -3.06 -14.47 7.92
N ALA A 63 -3.32 -13.64 8.93
CA ALA A 63 -4.31 -13.93 9.96
C ALA A 63 -5.71 -14.10 9.36
N THR A 64 -6.10 -13.19 8.46
CA THR A 64 -7.38 -13.28 7.74
C THR A 64 -7.44 -14.53 6.86
N MET A 65 -6.37 -14.84 6.12
CA MET A 65 -6.30 -16.06 5.31
C MET A 65 -6.40 -17.33 6.18
N ASN A 66 -5.82 -17.33 7.37
CA ASN A 66 -5.93 -18.45 8.30
C ASN A 66 -7.36 -18.68 8.77
N MET A 67 -8.07 -17.61 9.11
CA MET A 67 -9.50 -17.67 9.44
C MET A 67 -10.34 -18.09 8.22
N LEU A 68 -10.08 -17.55 7.03
CA LEU A 68 -10.82 -17.94 5.83
C LEU A 68 -10.60 -19.43 5.48
N SER A 69 -9.40 -19.97 5.72
CA SER A 69 -9.16 -21.38 5.50
C SER A 69 -9.92 -22.30 6.44
N SER A 70 -10.23 -21.88 7.67
CA SER A 70 -11.03 -22.72 8.58
C SER A 70 -12.51 -22.80 8.15
N ILE A 71 -13.01 -21.82 7.39
CA ILE A 71 -14.38 -21.78 6.89
C ILE A 71 -14.55 -22.26 5.45
N GLY A 72 -13.51 -22.88 4.87
CA GLY A 72 -13.59 -23.52 3.55
C GLY A 72 -12.75 -22.88 2.44
N VAL A 73 -12.00 -21.80 2.68
CA VAL A 73 -11.01 -21.28 1.71
C VAL A 73 -9.72 -22.10 1.78
N ASN A 74 -9.83 -23.36 1.36
CA ASN A 74 -8.80 -24.38 1.42
C ASN A 74 -9.05 -25.42 0.29
N PRO A 75 -8.19 -26.43 0.12
CA PRO A 75 -8.27 -27.36 -1.02
C PRO A 75 -9.46 -28.32 -0.98
N SER A 76 -9.99 -28.60 0.22
CA SER A 76 -11.11 -29.53 0.45
C SER A 76 -12.45 -28.82 0.67
N GLY A 77 -12.47 -27.50 0.69
CA GLY A 77 -13.66 -26.68 0.91
C GLY A 77 -14.26 -26.17 -0.40
N PHE A 78 -14.33 -24.84 -0.56
CA PHE A 78 -14.91 -24.21 -1.73
C PHE A 78 -14.13 -24.48 -3.02
N SER A 79 -14.77 -24.23 -4.16
CA SER A 79 -14.09 -24.32 -5.45
C SER A 79 -12.90 -23.36 -5.53
N LYS A 80 -11.84 -23.76 -6.24
CA LYS A 80 -10.62 -22.94 -6.40
C LYS A 80 -10.92 -21.54 -6.92
N LEU A 81 -11.87 -21.42 -7.86
CA LEU A 81 -12.32 -20.14 -8.38
C LEU A 81 -12.90 -19.23 -7.29
N LEU A 82 -13.77 -19.79 -6.43
CA LEU A 82 -14.37 -19.04 -5.32
C LEU A 82 -13.33 -18.68 -4.26
N CYS A 83 -12.44 -19.61 -3.90
CA CYS A 83 -11.33 -19.37 -2.97
C CYS A 83 -10.42 -18.22 -3.44
N THR A 84 -10.03 -18.23 -4.72
CA THR A 84 -9.23 -17.17 -5.34
C THR A 84 -9.96 -15.82 -5.30
N ARG A 85 -11.29 -15.79 -5.50
CA ARG A 85 -12.07 -14.56 -5.37
C ARG A 85 -12.09 -14.04 -3.93
N PHE A 86 -12.27 -14.91 -2.94
CA PHE A 86 -12.18 -14.50 -1.54
C PHE A 86 -10.80 -13.91 -1.20
N TYR A 87 -9.72 -14.53 -1.67
CA TYR A 87 -8.39 -13.94 -1.54
C TYR A 87 -8.32 -12.56 -2.19
N ALA A 88 -8.74 -12.43 -3.45
CA ALA A 88 -8.64 -11.20 -4.24
C ALA A 88 -9.44 -10.02 -3.66
N HIS A 89 -10.58 -10.31 -3.01
CA HIS A 89 -11.52 -9.32 -2.50
C HIS A 89 -11.40 -9.05 -0.99
N ILE A 90 -10.82 -9.96 -0.20
CA ILE A 90 -10.75 -9.82 1.27
C ILE A 90 -9.30 -9.72 1.73
N VAL A 91 -8.45 -10.68 1.34
CA VAL A 91 -7.07 -10.79 1.84
C VAL A 91 -6.14 -9.81 1.13
N ARG A 92 -6.16 -9.79 -0.21
CA ARG A 92 -5.27 -8.96 -1.02
C ARG A 92 -5.42 -7.45 -0.71
N PRO A 93 -6.62 -6.89 -0.50
CA PRO A 93 -6.75 -5.48 -0.09
C PRO A 93 -6.01 -5.14 1.21
N GLN A 94 -5.85 -6.10 2.13
CA GLN A 94 -5.07 -5.90 3.35
C GLN A 94 -3.56 -5.84 3.06
N LEU A 95 -3.06 -6.63 2.10
CA LEU A 95 -1.68 -6.51 1.62
C LEU A 95 -1.44 -5.18 0.91
N GLU A 96 -2.44 -4.70 0.15
CA GLU A 96 -2.36 -3.51 -0.69
C GLU A 96 -2.50 -2.17 0.03
N TYR A 97 -2.94 -2.18 1.30
CA TYR A 97 -3.20 -0.96 2.04
C TYR A 97 -1.94 -0.08 2.18
N GLY A 98 -2.02 1.19 1.78
CA GLY A 98 -0.90 2.12 1.85
C GLY A 98 0.20 1.94 0.78
N LEU A 99 0.13 0.91 -0.08
CA LEU A 99 1.17 0.67 -1.10
C LEU A 99 1.20 1.76 -2.19
N ALA A 100 0.06 2.38 -2.47
CA ALA A 100 -0.08 3.35 -3.56
C ALA A 100 0.74 4.64 -3.37
N ILE A 101 1.04 4.99 -2.12
CA ILE A 101 1.70 6.26 -1.76
C ILE A 101 3.14 6.06 -1.27
N ASN A 102 3.66 4.83 -1.30
CA ASN A 102 4.94 4.48 -0.70
C ASN A 102 5.89 3.82 -1.71
N ARG A 103 7.20 3.88 -1.46
CA ARG A 103 8.22 3.20 -2.27
C ARG A 103 8.79 2.03 -1.50
N PHE A 104 9.08 0.97 -2.23
CA PHE A 104 9.49 -0.30 -1.64
C PHE A 104 10.82 -0.75 -2.22
N THR A 105 11.64 -1.34 -1.37
CA THR A 105 12.85 -2.05 -1.78
C THR A 105 12.50 -3.39 -2.41
N VAL A 106 13.47 -4.01 -3.09
CA VAL A 106 13.30 -5.36 -3.66
C VAL A 106 12.97 -6.37 -2.56
N HIS A 107 13.63 -6.26 -1.40
CA HIS A 107 13.35 -7.11 -0.23
C HIS A 107 11.90 -7.00 0.25
N GLN A 108 11.39 -5.77 0.34
CA GLN A 108 10.03 -5.47 0.74
C GLN A 108 8.99 -6.01 -0.24
N LEU A 109 9.24 -5.87 -1.55
CA LEU A 109 8.39 -6.46 -2.58
C LEU A 109 8.39 -8.00 -2.51
N HIS A 110 9.56 -8.60 -2.28
CA HIS A 110 9.68 -10.04 -2.09
C HIS A 110 8.90 -10.55 -0.87
N ALA A 111 8.92 -9.81 0.25
CA ALA A 111 8.12 -10.16 1.43
C ALA A 111 6.61 -10.17 1.13
N LEU A 112 6.12 -9.18 0.37
CA LEU A 112 4.71 -9.14 -0.09
C LEU A 112 4.40 -10.31 -1.03
N GLU A 113 5.30 -10.63 -1.97
CA GLU A 113 5.14 -11.78 -2.86
C GLU A 113 5.10 -13.11 -2.09
N GLU A 114 5.94 -13.30 -1.08
CA GLU A 114 5.91 -14.50 -0.25
C GLU A 114 4.63 -14.63 0.58
N ALA A 115 4.08 -13.51 1.07
CA ALA A 115 2.78 -13.51 1.74
C ALA A 115 1.65 -13.91 0.78
N GLN A 116 1.63 -13.37 -0.43
CA GLN A 116 0.69 -13.80 -1.49
C GLN A 116 0.88 -15.28 -1.82
N ASN A 117 2.12 -15.72 -2.06
CA ASN A 117 2.46 -17.10 -2.40
C ASN A 117 1.97 -18.08 -1.32
N SER A 118 2.14 -17.73 -0.05
CA SER A 118 1.65 -18.52 1.08
C SER A 118 0.13 -18.68 1.04
N CYS A 119 -0.61 -17.61 0.77
CA CYS A 119 -2.07 -17.65 0.65
C CYS A 119 -2.53 -18.54 -0.53
N ILE A 120 -1.91 -18.38 -1.69
CA ILE A 120 -2.28 -19.13 -2.90
C ILE A 120 -1.94 -20.62 -2.77
N ARG A 121 -0.77 -20.96 -2.21
CA ARG A 121 -0.44 -22.36 -1.91
C ARG A 121 -1.47 -22.99 -0.99
N LYS A 122 -1.97 -22.24 -0.01
CA LYS A 122 -3.01 -22.70 0.92
C LYS A 122 -4.34 -22.99 0.24
N ILE A 123 -4.74 -22.16 -0.73
CA ILE A 123 -5.94 -22.40 -1.56
C ILE A 123 -5.80 -23.67 -2.40
N TYR A 124 -4.63 -23.88 -3.01
CA TYR A 124 -4.40 -24.99 -3.93
C TYR A 124 -3.93 -26.29 -3.26
N GLY A 125 -3.62 -26.26 -1.97
CA GLY A 125 -3.11 -27.43 -1.22
C GLY A 125 -1.69 -27.79 -1.59
N ALA A 126 -0.94 -26.81 -2.09
CA ALA A 126 0.36 -27.02 -2.66
C ALA A 126 1.45 -27.00 -1.57
N ARG A 127 2.43 -27.89 -1.69
CA ARG A 127 3.59 -27.95 -0.79
C ARG A 127 4.57 -26.80 -1.06
N GLY A 128 5.41 -26.46 -0.08
CA GLY A 128 6.16 -25.19 -0.02
C GLY A 128 6.95 -24.78 -1.26
N LYS A 129 7.55 -25.72 -2.01
CA LYS A 129 8.34 -25.41 -3.23
C LYS A 129 7.51 -25.41 -4.53
N ALA A 130 6.21 -25.62 -4.45
CA ALA A 130 5.36 -25.60 -5.64
C ALA A 130 5.34 -24.20 -6.27
N SER A 131 5.44 -24.18 -7.60
CA SER A 131 5.41 -22.94 -8.37
C SER A 131 4.05 -22.25 -8.23
N THR A 132 4.05 -21.07 -7.62
CA THR A 132 2.86 -20.22 -7.50
C THR A 132 2.56 -19.47 -8.79
N LYS A 133 3.53 -19.33 -9.70
CA LYS A 133 3.36 -18.64 -10.98
C LYS A 133 2.23 -19.25 -11.83
N VAL A 134 2.16 -20.59 -11.89
CA VAL A 134 1.09 -21.29 -12.61
C VAL A 134 -0.26 -21.09 -11.92
N MET A 135 -0.30 -21.17 -10.58
CA MET A 135 -1.54 -20.99 -9.81
C MET A 135 -2.11 -19.58 -9.96
N LEU A 136 -1.23 -18.57 -9.90
CA LEU A 136 -1.56 -17.17 -10.14
C LEU A 136 -2.10 -16.97 -11.55
N HIS A 137 -1.44 -17.54 -12.55
CA HIS A 137 -1.90 -17.48 -13.95
C HIS A 137 -3.29 -18.12 -14.14
N MET A 138 -3.50 -19.35 -13.63
CA MET A 138 -4.80 -20.03 -13.67
C MET A 138 -5.90 -19.22 -12.95
N SER A 139 -5.52 -18.50 -11.90
CA SER A 139 -6.39 -17.65 -11.09
C SER A 139 -6.57 -16.23 -11.65
N LYS A 140 -5.87 -15.87 -12.73
CA LYS A 140 -5.80 -14.48 -13.25
C LYS A 140 -5.43 -13.47 -12.16
N LEU A 141 -4.48 -13.83 -11.31
CA LEU A 141 -3.93 -12.98 -10.27
C LEU A 141 -2.56 -12.45 -10.68
N PRO A 142 -2.32 -11.14 -10.58
CA PRO A 142 -1.00 -10.57 -10.80
C PRO A 142 -0.07 -10.80 -9.59
N LEU A 143 1.21 -10.56 -9.77
CA LEU A 143 2.22 -10.50 -8.71
C LEU A 143 2.01 -9.25 -7.84
N MET A 144 2.50 -9.28 -6.60
CA MET A 144 2.42 -8.10 -5.71
C MET A 144 3.25 -6.92 -6.24
N SER A 145 4.38 -7.18 -6.89
CA SER A 145 5.19 -6.15 -7.57
C SER A 145 4.42 -5.43 -8.69
N GLU A 146 3.64 -6.17 -9.47
CA GLU A 146 2.75 -5.62 -10.50
C GLU A 146 1.60 -4.82 -9.85
N ARG A 147 0.99 -5.34 -8.78
CA ARG A 147 -0.05 -4.64 -8.01
C ARG A 147 0.44 -3.30 -7.47
N VAL A 148 1.63 -3.27 -6.85
CA VAL A 148 2.26 -2.02 -6.37
C VAL A 148 2.38 -1.01 -7.50
N SER A 149 2.93 -1.43 -8.64
CA SER A 149 3.11 -0.55 -9.81
C SER A 149 1.78 0.01 -10.32
N ILE A 150 0.75 -0.83 -10.41
CA ILE A 150 -0.61 -0.42 -10.80
C ILE A 150 -1.18 0.59 -9.80
N LEU A 151 -1.09 0.31 -8.49
CA LEU A 151 -1.66 1.15 -7.43
C LEU A 151 -0.99 2.53 -7.39
N GLN A 152 0.34 2.57 -7.48
CA GLN A 152 1.11 3.82 -7.52
C GLN A 152 0.74 4.65 -8.74
N ALA A 153 0.67 4.05 -9.92
CA ALA A 153 0.30 4.77 -11.13
C ALA A 153 -1.16 5.25 -11.09
N GLN A 154 -2.07 4.47 -10.50
CA GLN A 154 -3.46 4.90 -10.28
C GLN A 154 -3.54 6.10 -9.33
N PHE A 155 -2.73 6.12 -8.27
CA PHE A 155 -2.63 7.26 -7.36
C PHE A 155 -2.12 8.51 -8.08
N LEU A 156 -1.03 8.38 -8.84
CA LEU A 156 -0.48 9.49 -9.63
C LEU A 156 -1.50 10.02 -10.64
N PHE A 157 -2.15 9.13 -11.40
CA PHE A 157 -3.20 9.53 -12.34
C PHE A 157 -4.31 10.31 -11.65
N ARG A 158 -4.86 9.78 -10.55
CA ARG A 158 -5.91 10.45 -9.78
C ARG A 158 -5.49 11.82 -9.27
N SER A 159 -4.23 11.98 -8.86
CA SER A 159 -3.73 13.25 -8.35
C SER A 159 -3.77 14.39 -9.37
N LEU A 160 -3.72 14.09 -10.67
CA LEU A 160 -3.81 15.08 -11.75
C LEU A 160 -5.23 15.60 -11.98
N TYR A 161 -6.24 14.84 -11.57
CA TYR A 161 -7.66 15.12 -11.82
C TYR A 161 -8.43 15.41 -10.51
N LEU A 162 -7.72 15.81 -9.46
CA LEU A 162 -8.36 16.24 -8.23
C LEU A 162 -9.02 17.62 -8.40
N PRO A 163 -10.15 17.88 -7.69
CA PRO A 163 -10.76 19.20 -7.62
C PRO A 163 -9.79 20.30 -7.15
N GLU A 164 -10.01 21.54 -7.57
CA GLU A 164 -9.16 22.70 -7.24
C GLU A 164 -9.11 23.04 -5.74
N ASP A 165 -10.13 22.64 -4.99
CA ASP A 165 -10.21 22.80 -3.54
C ASP A 165 -9.49 21.69 -2.76
N ALA A 166 -9.11 20.59 -3.42
CA ALA A 166 -8.33 19.54 -2.79
C ALA A 166 -6.92 20.06 -2.45
N LEU A 167 -6.48 19.85 -1.21
CA LEU A 167 -5.15 20.26 -0.75
C LEU A 167 -4.04 19.74 -1.66
N LEU A 168 -4.12 18.47 -2.09
CA LEU A 168 -3.12 17.88 -2.98
C LEU A 168 -3.09 18.54 -4.36
N HIS A 169 -4.23 18.98 -4.90
CA HIS A 169 -4.27 19.73 -6.17
C HIS A 169 -3.48 21.03 -6.05
N ARG A 170 -3.75 21.81 -4.99
CA ARG A 170 -3.05 23.08 -4.72
C ARG A 170 -1.56 22.91 -4.46
N LEU A 171 -1.17 21.81 -3.84
CA LEU A 171 0.22 21.48 -3.56
C LEU A 171 0.94 20.81 -4.73
N LEU A 172 0.19 20.35 -5.75
CA LEU A 172 0.71 19.54 -6.85
C LEU A 172 1.93 20.17 -7.56
N PRO A 173 1.92 21.48 -7.92
CA PRO A 173 3.07 22.11 -8.57
C PRO A 173 4.36 22.03 -7.74
N TYR A 174 4.25 22.14 -6.42
CA TYR A 174 5.40 22.09 -5.51
C TYR A 174 5.92 20.66 -5.32
N VAL A 175 5.02 19.70 -5.16
CA VAL A 175 5.40 18.29 -4.93
C VAL A 175 5.93 17.60 -6.20
N GLN A 176 5.56 18.09 -7.38
CA GLN A 176 6.09 17.62 -8.67
C GLN A 176 7.54 18.05 -8.88
N CYS A 177 7.93 19.23 -8.40
CA CYS A 177 9.31 19.74 -8.54
C CYS A 177 10.24 19.29 -7.42
N ALA A 178 9.70 18.90 -6.26
CA ALA A 178 10.48 18.47 -5.11
C ALA A 178 11.07 17.06 -5.30
N LYS A 179 12.36 16.97 -5.68
CA LYS A 179 13.05 15.70 -5.97
C LYS A 179 13.01 14.66 -4.84
N GLY A 180 12.90 15.10 -3.58
CA GLY A 180 12.78 14.23 -2.42
C GLY A 180 11.34 13.83 -2.07
N HIS A 181 10.34 14.47 -2.68
CA HIS A 181 8.95 14.20 -2.36
C HIS A 181 8.46 12.89 -2.97
N GLN A 182 7.62 12.18 -2.23
CA GLN A 182 7.18 10.83 -2.55
C GLN A 182 6.45 10.77 -3.91
N TRP A 183 5.64 11.78 -4.22
CA TRP A 183 5.00 11.91 -5.55
C TRP A 183 6.01 11.88 -6.69
N TYR A 184 7.05 12.72 -6.64
CA TYR A 184 8.09 12.78 -7.66
C TYR A 184 8.86 11.46 -7.76
N LEU A 185 9.13 10.85 -6.62
CA LEU A 185 9.81 9.56 -6.57
C LEU A 185 8.95 8.44 -7.21
N LEU A 186 7.64 8.46 -7.02
CA LEU A 186 6.70 7.51 -7.63
C LEU A 186 6.53 7.73 -9.13
N SER A 187 6.57 8.98 -9.61
CA SER A 187 6.47 9.30 -11.04
C SER A 187 7.69 8.81 -11.85
N ARG A 188 8.74 8.33 -11.18
CA ARG A 188 9.88 7.69 -11.85
C ARG A 188 9.67 6.20 -12.17
N THR A 189 8.57 5.59 -11.74
CA THR A 189 8.25 4.18 -12.00
C THR A 189 8.01 3.90 -13.49
N SER A 190 8.34 2.67 -13.94
CA SER A 190 8.27 2.29 -15.35
C SER A 190 6.85 2.37 -15.92
N LEU A 191 5.86 1.90 -15.17
CA LEU A 191 4.45 1.91 -15.59
C LEU A 191 3.94 3.33 -15.81
N TRP A 192 4.27 4.26 -14.90
CA TRP A 192 3.88 5.66 -15.05
C TRP A 192 4.56 6.32 -16.26
N LYS A 193 5.87 6.08 -16.45
CA LYS A 193 6.60 6.60 -17.62
C LYS A 193 6.02 6.10 -18.94
N MET A 194 5.64 4.81 -19.00
CA MET A 194 4.99 4.22 -20.17
C MET A 194 3.61 4.83 -20.45
N ALA A 195 2.85 5.15 -19.40
CA ALA A 195 1.56 5.82 -19.54
C ALA A 195 1.71 7.26 -20.06
N LEU A 196 2.81 7.95 -19.74
CA LEU A 196 3.10 9.31 -20.24
C LEU A 196 3.74 9.33 -21.63
N SER A 197 4.49 8.31 -22.04
CA SER A 197 5.14 8.29 -23.36
C SER A 197 4.17 8.18 -24.54
N THR A 198 2.86 8.02 -24.26
CA THR A 198 1.82 7.92 -25.30
C THR A 198 1.11 9.24 -25.58
N THR A 199 1.18 10.23 -24.68
CA THR A 199 0.60 11.58 -24.84
C THR A 199 1.18 12.56 -23.80
N ASP A 200 1.44 13.84 -24.16
CA ASP A 200 1.94 14.87 -23.22
C ASP A 200 1.01 15.10 -22.01
N GLU A 201 -0.28 14.78 -22.16
CA GLU A 201 -1.24 14.63 -21.06
C GLU A 201 -1.66 13.15 -20.92
N PRO A 202 -1.58 12.53 -19.74
CA PRO A 202 -1.99 11.15 -19.56
C PRO A 202 -3.50 11.03 -19.72
N ASP A 203 -3.98 10.49 -20.83
CA ASP A 203 -5.42 10.26 -21.02
C ASP A 203 -5.90 8.95 -20.33
N THR A 204 -7.21 8.85 -20.07
CA THR A 204 -7.80 7.66 -19.42
C THR A 204 -7.65 6.39 -20.26
N ARG A 205 -7.57 6.52 -21.59
CA ARG A 205 -7.54 5.39 -22.53
C ARG A 205 -6.16 4.74 -22.57
N SER A 206 -5.11 5.54 -22.70
CA SER A 206 -3.70 5.20 -22.63
C SER A 206 -3.36 4.60 -21.27
N PHE A 207 -3.85 5.18 -20.17
CA PHE A 207 -3.66 4.60 -18.84
C PHE A 207 -4.31 3.20 -18.72
N LYS A 208 -5.54 3.03 -19.23
CA LYS A 208 -6.21 1.72 -19.27
C LYS A 208 -5.50 0.72 -20.19
N ALA A 209 -4.88 1.17 -21.28
CA ALA A 209 -4.11 0.32 -22.18
C ALA A 209 -2.81 -0.15 -21.52
N ALA A 210 -2.03 0.77 -20.93
CA ALA A 210 -0.82 0.46 -20.18
C ALA A 210 -1.11 -0.53 -19.04
N LYS A 211 -2.21 -0.31 -18.29
CA LYS A 211 -2.62 -1.19 -17.20
C LYS A 211 -2.93 -2.63 -17.66
N ARG A 212 -3.47 -2.82 -18.87
CA ARG A 212 -3.77 -4.17 -19.40
C ARG A 212 -2.51 -5.01 -19.66
N GLY A 213 -1.35 -4.39 -19.85
CA GLY A 213 -0.09 -5.13 -19.98
C GLY A 213 0.38 -5.80 -18.68
N PHE A 214 -0.24 -5.46 -17.54
CA PHE A 214 0.12 -5.96 -16.20
C PHE A 214 -1.01 -6.80 -15.56
N LEU A 215 -2.03 -7.20 -16.33
CA LEU A 215 -3.19 -7.99 -15.88
C LEU A 215 -3.38 -9.22 -16.77
#